data_AF-A0A9R0Y4P8-F1
#
_entry.id   AF-A0A9R0Y4P8-F1
#
_cell.length_a   1.000
_cell.length_b   1.000
_cell.length_c   1.000
_cell.angle_alpha   90.00
_cell.angle_beta   90.00
_cell.angle_gamma   90.00
#
_symmetry.space_group_name_H-M   'P 1'
#
loop_
_entity.id
_entity.type
_entity.pdbx_description
1 polymer ?
#
loop_
_entity_poly.entity_id
_entity_poly.type
_entity_poly.pdbx_seq_one_letter_code
_entity_poly.pdbx_strand_id
1 'polypeptide(L)'
;MRVTPRDSNYIGLQHRFCVLRPELVASFVEAESIKKSPTQKVPDVPTELNGQESDDIASGSDATAASVEEHDKSDETPVSTPAESNDSTAEILFNPNVFTEYKLAGSPEEIEADEALVKKVGSYLLDTVIPKFVQDLCSLDVSPMDGQTLTDVLHSNGINVRYLGKVAGLIKHLPHLWDLFSAEIIVRSAKHVVKDILRQSPDHNIAPAVAHFLNCFFGKVLAASTKGSTGSPQSKTQKKSSQSASSKKGQSAFSQLTSDGVWSDIKEFAKHKYQFEAPDDVRVGAKRVAVLRNLCQKVGITIAARKYDLHSTTPFQPSDILNLQPVVKHSVPTCTDARKLMEAGKIRMAEGTLNEAYALFSEAFSLLQQINGPMHKDAANCCR
;
A
#
# COMPACT_ATOMS: atom_id res chain seq x y z
N MET A 1 4.96 -19.26 3.49
CA MET A 1 3.62 -19.85 3.22
C MET A 1 2.67 -18.69 2.91
N ARG A 2 1.71 -18.80 1.98
CA ARG A 2 0.72 -17.72 1.75
C ARG A 2 -0.30 -17.77 2.88
N VAL A 3 -0.53 -16.65 3.55
CA VAL A 3 -1.43 -16.56 4.71
C VAL A 3 -2.83 -16.11 4.30
N THR A 4 -2.97 -15.44 3.15
CA THR A 4 -4.26 -14.95 2.66
C THR A 4 -4.74 -15.69 1.40
N PRO A 5 -6.07 -15.83 1.22
CA PRO A 5 -6.65 -16.48 0.06
C PRO A 5 -6.42 -15.71 -1.24
N ARG A 6 -6.62 -16.40 -2.37
CA ARG A 6 -6.59 -15.78 -3.70
C ARG A 6 -7.74 -14.81 -3.89
N ASP A 7 -7.52 -13.84 -4.78
CA ASP A 7 -8.56 -12.91 -5.21
C ASP A 7 -9.41 -13.57 -6.29
N SER A 8 -10.65 -13.92 -5.94
CA SER A 8 -11.61 -14.56 -6.85
C SER A 8 -12.03 -13.68 -8.03
N ASN A 9 -11.79 -12.37 -7.98
CA ASN A 9 -12.11 -11.46 -9.09
C ASN A 9 -11.01 -11.45 -10.16
N TYR A 10 -9.86 -12.07 -9.89
CA TYR A 10 -8.71 -12.13 -10.79
C TYR A 10 -8.19 -13.57 -10.87
N ILE A 11 -8.87 -14.40 -11.66
CA ILE A 11 -8.55 -15.82 -11.85
C ILE A 11 -7.74 -16.02 -13.14
N GLY A 12 -6.90 -17.05 -13.16
CA GLY A 12 -6.19 -17.50 -14.36
C GLY A 12 -4.66 -17.37 -14.29
N LEU A 13 -3.98 -17.84 -15.33
CA LEU A 13 -2.51 -17.93 -15.39
C LEU A 13 -1.84 -16.55 -15.26
N GLN A 14 -2.47 -15.49 -15.74
CA GLN A 14 -1.95 -14.12 -15.66
C GLN A 14 -2.10 -13.51 -14.26
N HIS A 15 -2.94 -14.10 -13.40
CA HIS A 15 -3.30 -13.58 -12.08
C HIS A 15 -2.91 -14.54 -10.94
N ARG A 16 -1.98 -15.47 -11.18
CA ARG A 16 -1.55 -16.50 -10.19
C ARG A 16 -1.05 -15.93 -8.85
N PHE A 17 -0.59 -14.69 -8.83
CA PHE A 17 -0.09 -14.03 -7.62
C PHE A 17 -1.08 -12.99 -7.05
N CYS A 18 -2.30 -12.97 -7.56
CA CYS A 18 -3.36 -12.10 -7.07
C CYS A 18 -3.96 -12.70 -5.78
N VAL A 19 -3.47 -12.24 -4.64
CA VAL A 19 -4.04 -12.55 -3.32
C VAL A 19 -4.83 -11.37 -2.77
N LEU A 20 -5.76 -11.67 -1.87
CA LEU A 20 -6.50 -10.70 -1.06
C LEU A 20 -5.63 -10.20 0.09
N ARG A 21 -5.95 -9.00 0.59
CA ARG A 21 -5.24 -8.36 1.69
C ARG A 21 -5.67 -8.93 3.06
N PRO A 22 -4.74 -9.07 4.03
CA PRO A 22 -5.11 -9.47 5.39
C PRO A 22 -6.13 -8.52 6.01
N GLU A 23 -6.02 -7.21 5.76
CA GLU A 23 -6.93 -6.20 6.29
C GLU A 23 -8.37 -6.41 5.79
N LEU A 24 -8.55 -6.85 4.54
CA LEU A 24 -9.85 -7.21 3.99
C LEU A 24 -10.42 -8.47 4.64
N VAL A 25 -9.57 -9.48 4.85
CA VAL A 25 -9.99 -10.74 5.47
C VAL A 25 -10.46 -10.48 6.90
N ALA A 26 -9.70 -9.71 7.68
CA ALA A 26 -10.10 -9.32 9.04
C ALA A 26 -11.45 -8.59 9.04
N SER A 27 -11.61 -7.56 8.20
CA SER A 27 -12.86 -6.81 8.08
C SER A 27 -14.05 -7.69 7.65
N PHE A 28 -13.83 -8.68 6.79
CA PHE A 28 -14.87 -9.62 6.39
C PHE A 28 -15.28 -10.55 7.54
N VAL A 29 -14.32 -11.07 8.31
CA VAL A 29 -14.60 -11.94 9.46
C VAL A 29 -15.43 -11.17 10.52
N GLU A 30 -15.05 -9.94 10.81
CA GLU A 30 -15.82 -9.03 11.68
C GLU A 30 -17.24 -8.83 11.14
N ALA A 31 -17.41 -8.50 9.86
CA ALA A 31 -18.73 -8.28 9.26
C ALA A 31 -19.62 -9.53 9.27
N GLU A 32 -19.05 -10.73 9.11
CA GLU A 32 -19.80 -11.98 9.19
C GLU A 32 -20.16 -12.36 10.63
N SER A 33 -19.31 -12.04 11.61
CA SER A 33 -19.63 -12.24 13.03
C SER A 33 -20.86 -11.44 13.45
N ILE A 34 -20.94 -10.15 13.03
CA ILE A 34 -22.07 -9.25 13.32
C ILE A 34 -23.36 -9.76 12.67
N LYS A 35 -23.30 -10.34 11.47
CA LYS A 35 -24.48 -10.91 10.79
C LYS A 35 -24.98 -12.20 11.44
N LYS A 36 -24.08 -13.00 12.02
CA LYS A 36 -24.41 -14.28 12.68
C LYS A 36 -24.99 -14.09 14.08
N SER A 37 -24.92 -12.89 14.65
CA SER A 37 -25.62 -12.50 15.87
C SER A 37 -26.93 -11.74 15.54
N PRO A 38 -28.05 -12.39 15.20
CA PRO A 38 -29.32 -11.69 15.09
C PRO A 38 -29.88 -11.41 16.49
N THR A 39 -30.19 -10.13 16.74
CA THR A 39 -31.35 -9.67 17.53
C THR A 39 -31.74 -10.55 18.72
N GLN A 40 -31.20 -10.24 19.91
CA GLN A 40 -31.89 -10.61 21.14
C GLN A 40 -33.22 -9.85 21.16
N LYS A 41 -34.30 -10.59 20.90
CA LYS A 41 -35.68 -10.21 21.14
C LYS A 41 -35.76 -9.61 22.54
N VAL A 42 -36.22 -8.36 22.64
CA VAL A 42 -36.83 -7.86 23.87
C VAL A 42 -38.11 -8.67 24.07
N PRO A 43 -38.26 -9.48 25.13
CA PRO A 43 -39.57 -9.92 25.56
C PRO A 43 -40.21 -8.74 26.30
N ASP A 44 -41.35 -8.29 25.79
CA ASP A 44 -42.28 -7.45 26.52
C ASP A 44 -42.52 -8.01 27.93
N VAL A 45 -42.22 -7.24 28.96
CA VAL A 45 -42.87 -7.33 30.27
C VAL A 45 -43.25 -5.91 30.70
N PRO A 46 -44.50 -5.64 31.09
CA PRO A 46 -44.97 -4.29 31.36
C PRO A 46 -44.35 -3.70 32.62
N THR A 47 -43.92 -2.46 32.50
CA THR A 47 -43.55 -1.56 33.61
C THR A 47 -44.78 -1.25 34.47
N GLU A 48 -44.82 -1.72 35.71
CA GLU A 48 -45.53 -1.03 36.80
C GLU A 48 -44.54 -0.20 37.62
N LEU A 49 -44.87 1.08 37.78
CA LEU A 49 -44.17 2.09 38.56
C LEU A 49 -44.76 2.17 39.98
N ASN A 50 -43.88 2.09 40.98
CA ASN A 50 -43.86 2.82 42.28
C ASN A 50 -43.01 1.98 43.26
N GLY A 51 -42.06 2.48 44.04
CA GLY A 51 -41.73 3.83 44.48
C GLY A 51 -41.37 3.73 45.98
N GLN A 52 -40.19 4.26 46.37
CA GLN A 52 -39.75 4.59 47.75
C GLN A 52 -39.44 3.42 48.70
N GLU A 53 -38.48 3.46 49.63
CA GLU A 53 -37.45 4.41 50.05
C GLU A 53 -36.46 3.63 50.94
N SER A 54 -35.19 4.08 50.87
CA SER A 54 -34.11 4.18 51.88
C SER A 54 -33.94 3.28 53.11
N ASP A 55 -32.69 3.34 53.59
CA ASP A 55 -32.12 3.04 54.91
C ASP A 55 -31.32 1.73 54.98
N ASP A 56 -30.14 1.65 55.59
CA ASP A 56 -29.08 2.58 55.97
C ASP A 56 -27.97 1.69 56.57
N ILE A 57 -26.73 2.21 56.64
CA ILE A 57 -25.70 1.87 57.66
C ILE A 57 -25.13 0.43 57.66
N ALA A 58 -23.86 0.14 57.93
CA ALA A 58 -22.56 0.79 57.96
C ALA A 58 -21.60 -0.28 58.53
N SER A 59 -20.30 -0.03 58.36
CA SER A 59 -19.24 -0.47 59.28
C SER A 59 -18.88 -1.97 59.23
N GLY A 60 -17.61 -2.37 59.13
CA GLY A 60 -16.38 -1.63 59.29
C GLY A 60 -15.33 -2.56 59.91
N SER A 61 -14.06 -2.24 59.64
CA SER A 61 -12.86 -2.58 60.41
C SER A 61 -12.44 -4.05 60.51
N ASP A 62 -11.17 -4.42 60.69
CA ASP A 62 -9.82 -3.86 60.47
C ASP A 62 -8.87 -4.96 61.03
N ALA A 63 -7.56 -4.78 60.84
CA ALA A 63 -6.48 -5.21 61.73
C ALA A 63 -5.77 -6.58 61.51
N THR A 64 -4.70 -6.50 60.69
CA THR A 64 -3.26 -6.56 61.05
C THR A 64 -2.57 -7.78 61.71
N ALA A 65 -1.34 -7.99 61.19
CA ALA A 65 -0.06 -8.43 61.84
C ALA A 65 0.18 -9.95 62.03
N ALA A 66 1.37 -10.54 61.89
CA ALA A 66 2.71 -10.17 61.39
C ALA A 66 3.61 -11.44 61.35
N SER A 67 4.61 -11.49 60.44
CA SER A 67 5.95 -12.17 60.52
C SER A 67 6.02 -13.71 60.77
N VAL A 68 6.93 -14.56 60.27
CA VAL A 68 8.38 -14.53 59.97
C VAL A 68 8.71 -15.69 58.97
N GLU A 69 9.81 -15.56 58.20
CA GLU A 69 10.50 -16.57 57.35
C GLU A 69 10.96 -17.82 58.15
N GLU A 70 11.31 -19.01 57.63
CA GLU A 70 11.93 -19.44 56.36
C GLU A 70 11.89 -21.01 56.28
N HIS A 71 12.20 -21.57 55.09
CA HIS A 71 12.72 -22.93 54.79
C HIS A 71 11.82 -24.06 54.19
N ASP A 72 11.86 -24.11 52.85
CA ASP A 72 12.18 -25.22 51.91
C ASP A 72 11.33 -26.51 51.79
N LYS A 73 10.86 -26.66 50.53
CA LYS A 73 10.63 -27.86 49.70
C LYS A 73 9.28 -28.59 49.63
N SER A 74 8.86 -28.69 48.36
CA SER A 74 7.93 -29.62 47.69
C SER A 74 6.47 -29.60 48.13
N ASP A 75 5.58 -29.10 47.26
CA ASP A 75 4.87 -29.97 46.30
C ASP A 75 4.12 -29.12 45.25
N GLU A 76 4.04 -29.63 44.02
CA GLU A 76 3.34 -29.01 42.90
C GLU A 76 1.82 -29.01 43.13
N THR A 77 1.18 -27.84 43.10
CA THR A 77 -0.25 -27.71 42.78
C THR A 77 -0.51 -26.48 41.91
N PRO A 78 -1.35 -26.58 40.86
CA PRO A 78 -1.47 -25.58 39.82
C PRO A 78 -2.42 -24.45 40.24
N VAL A 79 -1.94 -23.21 40.22
CA VAL A 79 -2.77 -22.01 40.42
C VAL A 79 -3.15 -21.45 39.05
N SER A 80 -4.38 -21.78 38.66
CA SER A 80 -5.35 -21.02 37.87
C SER A 80 -4.83 -19.78 37.12
N THR A 81 -4.74 -19.91 35.79
CA THR A 81 -4.80 -18.81 34.84
C THR A 81 -6.14 -18.06 34.96
N PRO A 82 -6.15 -16.71 34.82
CA PRO A 82 -7.40 -15.96 34.77
C PRO A 82 -8.15 -16.35 33.50
N ALA A 83 -9.45 -16.61 33.67
CA ALA A 83 -10.38 -17.05 32.64
C ALA A 83 -10.24 -16.24 31.34
N GLU A 84 -9.75 -16.91 30.30
CA GLU A 84 -10.02 -16.50 28.93
C GLU A 84 -11.54 -16.51 28.76
N SER A 85 -12.11 -15.33 28.56
CA SER A 85 -13.46 -15.16 28.05
C SER A 85 -13.54 -15.95 26.75
N ASN A 86 -14.18 -17.11 26.84
CA ASN A 86 -14.36 -18.08 25.79
C ASN A 86 -15.38 -17.52 24.78
N ASP A 87 -14.96 -16.54 23.97
CA ASP A 87 -15.73 -16.11 22.82
C ASP A 87 -15.42 -17.09 21.68
N SER A 88 -16.17 -18.19 21.66
CA SER A 88 -16.15 -19.16 20.57
C SER A 88 -16.81 -18.53 19.34
N THR A 89 -16.21 -17.48 18.78
CA THR A 89 -16.47 -17.06 17.41
C THR A 89 -15.99 -18.20 16.52
N ALA A 90 -16.89 -18.81 15.75
CA ALA A 90 -16.50 -19.83 14.77
C ALA A 90 -15.43 -19.22 13.84
N GLU A 91 -14.17 -19.58 14.06
CA GLU A 91 -13.02 -19.03 13.36
C GLU A 91 -13.17 -19.34 11.87
N ILE A 92 -13.40 -18.31 11.07
CA ILE A 92 -13.55 -18.47 9.62
C ILE A 92 -12.16 -18.73 9.06
N LEU A 93 -11.87 -20.00 8.78
CA LEU A 93 -10.62 -20.43 8.18
C LEU A 93 -10.74 -20.39 6.65
N PHE A 94 -9.72 -19.83 6.00
CA PHE A 94 -9.65 -19.76 4.54
C PHE A 94 -8.60 -20.74 4.02
N ASN A 95 -8.98 -21.55 3.04
CA ASN A 95 -8.04 -22.39 2.33
C ASN A 95 -7.23 -21.56 1.30
N PRO A 96 -5.90 -21.36 1.46
CA PRO A 96 -5.11 -20.50 0.59
C PRO A 96 -4.85 -21.09 -0.80
N ASN A 97 -5.11 -22.39 -0.98
CA ASN A 97 -4.87 -23.12 -2.23
C ASN A 97 -6.07 -23.11 -3.18
N VAL A 98 -7.19 -22.52 -2.75
CA VAL A 98 -8.39 -22.36 -3.59
C VAL A 98 -8.03 -21.55 -4.85
N PHE A 99 -8.58 -21.97 -6.00
CA PHE A 99 -8.26 -21.44 -7.33
C PHE A 99 -6.78 -21.58 -7.74
N THR A 100 -6.02 -22.52 -7.17
CA THR A 100 -4.69 -22.90 -7.67
C THR A 100 -4.75 -24.07 -8.64
N GLU A 101 -3.63 -24.33 -9.34
CA GLU A 101 -3.49 -25.49 -10.23
C GLU A 101 -3.28 -26.80 -9.46
N TYR A 102 -3.14 -26.73 -8.14
CA TYR A 102 -2.92 -27.90 -7.29
C TYR A 102 -4.24 -28.60 -6.98
N LYS A 103 -4.19 -29.93 -6.88
CA LYS A 103 -5.34 -30.71 -6.39
C LYS A 103 -5.60 -30.35 -4.94
N LEU A 104 -6.82 -29.85 -4.68
CA LEU A 104 -7.30 -29.60 -3.33
C LEU A 104 -7.59 -30.94 -2.65
N ALA A 105 -7.22 -31.04 -1.37
CA ALA A 105 -7.63 -32.16 -0.53
C ALA A 105 -9.01 -31.85 0.07
N GLY A 106 -9.83 -32.88 0.24
CA GLY A 106 -11.19 -32.76 0.78
C GLY A 106 -12.23 -33.47 -0.08
N SER A 107 -13.45 -33.56 0.44
CA SER A 107 -14.62 -33.97 -0.34
C SER A 107 -14.94 -32.91 -1.41
N PRO A 108 -15.64 -33.26 -2.51
CA PRO A 108 -16.03 -32.27 -3.52
C PRO A 108 -16.90 -31.15 -2.92
N GLU A 109 -17.70 -31.46 -1.90
CA GLU A 109 -18.56 -30.50 -1.19
C GLU A 109 -17.75 -29.52 -0.34
N GLU A 110 -16.70 -29.98 0.34
CA GLU A 110 -15.78 -29.12 1.11
C GLU A 110 -15.02 -28.16 0.20
N ILE A 111 -14.56 -28.64 -0.96
CA ILE A 111 -13.87 -27.82 -1.96
C ILE A 111 -14.80 -26.73 -2.50
N GLU A 112 -16.05 -27.07 -2.79
CA GLU A 112 -17.05 -26.11 -3.25
C GLU A 112 -17.39 -25.06 -2.17
N ALA A 113 -17.49 -25.48 -0.91
CA ALA A 113 -17.69 -24.56 0.22
C ALA A 113 -16.52 -23.58 0.39
N ASP A 114 -15.29 -24.06 0.29
CA ASP A 114 -14.07 -23.23 0.32
C ASP A 114 -14.04 -22.23 -0.83
N GLU A 115 -14.37 -22.67 -2.06
CA GLU A 115 -14.49 -21.81 -3.22
C GLU A 115 -15.56 -20.73 -3.06
N ALA A 116 -16.74 -21.12 -2.55
CA ALA A 116 -17.85 -20.21 -2.30
C ALA A 116 -17.47 -19.16 -1.24
N LEU A 117 -16.76 -19.56 -0.19
CA LEU A 117 -16.28 -18.65 0.85
C LEU A 117 -15.30 -17.62 0.29
N VAL A 118 -14.31 -18.02 -0.51
CA VAL A 118 -13.36 -17.08 -1.14
C VAL A 118 -14.08 -16.14 -2.11
N LYS A 119 -15.03 -16.65 -2.91
CA LYS A 119 -15.88 -15.83 -3.78
C LYS A 119 -16.68 -14.80 -2.99
N LYS A 120 -17.23 -15.20 -1.83
CA LYS A 120 -17.98 -14.30 -0.94
C LYS A 120 -17.12 -13.12 -0.43
N VAL A 121 -15.85 -13.35 -0.10
CA VAL A 121 -14.92 -12.26 0.26
C VAL A 121 -14.63 -11.36 -0.95
N GLY A 122 -14.44 -11.94 -2.14
CA GLY A 122 -14.26 -11.17 -3.36
C GLY A 122 -15.44 -10.27 -3.71
N SER A 123 -16.68 -10.76 -3.52
CA SER A 123 -17.90 -9.95 -3.65
C SER A 123 -18.00 -8.89 -2.56
N TYR A 124 -17.69 -9.21 -1.30
CA TYR A 124 -17.67 -8.23 -0.21
C TYR A 124 -16.75 -7.04 -0.50
N LEU A 125 -15.57 -7.30 -1.10
CA LEU A 125 -14.66 -6.25 -1.53
C LEU A 125 -15.30 -5.30 -2.56
N LEU A 126 -15.95 -5.87 -3.58
CA LEU A 126 -16.54 -5.10 -4.69
C LEU A 126 -17.82 -4.37 -4.31
N ASP A 127 -18.68 -5.02 -3.52
CA ASP A 127 -20.05 -4.58 -3.28
C ASP A 127 -20.19 -3.78 -1.98
N THR A 128 -19.25 -3.94 -1.04
CA THR A 128 -19.31 -3.25 0.27
C THR A 128 -18.09 -2.37 0.51
N VAL A 129 -16.88 -2.93 0.46
CA VAL A 129 -15.67 -2.21 0.88
C VAL A 129 -15.31 -1.08 -0.09
N ILE A 130 -15.31 -1.33 -1.40
CA ILE A 130 -15.00 -0.28 -2.39
C ILE A 130 -16.05 0.85 -2.38
N PRO A 131 -17.37 0.57 -2.39
CA PRO A 131 -18.37 1.63 -2.28
C PRO A 131 -18.27 2.45 -1.00
N LYS A 132 -18.05 1.79 0.16
CA LYS A 132 -17.82 2.48 1.44
C LYS A 132 -16.58 3.37 1.35
N PHE A 133 -15.47 2.86 0.84
CA PHE A 133 -14.25 3.63 0.66
C PHE A 133 -14.45 4.86 -0.24
N VAL A 134 -15.24 4.72 -1.32
CA VAL A 134 -15.60 5.86 -2.18
C VAL A 134 -16.45 6.87 -1.44
N GLN A 135 -17.40 6.42 -0.61
CA GLN A 135 -18.18 7.31 0.24
C GLN A 135 -17.28 8.08 1.22
N ASP A 136 -16.32 7.42 1.86
CA ASP A 136 -15.37 8.03 2.81
C ASP A 136 -14.46 9.07 2.12
N LEU A 137 -14.11 8.85 0.84
CA LEU A 137 -13.42 9.85 0.02
C LEU A 137 -14.32 11.06 -0.30
N CYS A 138 -15.62 10.83 -0.53
CA CYS A 138 -16.59 11.89 -0.82
C CYS A 138 -16.92 12.74 0.43
N SER A 139 -16.99 12.11 1.60
CA SER A 139 -17.22 12.80 2.89
C SER A 139 -15.97 13.50 3.42
N LEU A 140 -14.81 13.28 2.80
CA LEU A 140 -13.49 13.77 3.24
C LEU A 140 -13.01 13.18 4.58
N ASP A 141 -13.61 12.09 5.04
CA ASP A 141 -13.10 11.32 6.19
C ASP A 141 -11.72 10.73 5.87
N VAL A 142 -11.51 10.43 4.59
CA VAL A 142 -10.24 9.98 4.04
C VAL A 142 -9.84 10.91 2.90
N SER A 143 -8.69 11.58 3.04
CA SER A 143 -8.20 12.51 2.01
C SER A 143 -6.72 12.29 1.71
N PRO A 144 -6.39 11.40 0.74
CA PRO A 144 -5.00 11.17 0.37
C PRO A 144 -4.43 12.37 -0.40
N MET A 145 -3.29 12.89 0.06
CA MET A 145 -2.65 14.06 -0.54
C MET A 145 -1.66 13.71 -1.66
N ASP A 146 -1.12 12.49 -1.63
CA ASP A 146 -0.16 12.00 -2.61
C ASP A 146 -0.34 10.50 -2.90
N GLY A 147 0.43 9.99 -3.86
CA GLY A 147 0.33 8.60 -4.29
C GLY A 147 0.76 7.58 -3.22
N GLN A 148 1.60 7.99 -2.27
CA GLN A 148 2.03 7.13 -1.16
C GLN A 148 0.89 7.00 -0.15
N THR A 149 0.37 8.12 0.33
CA THR A 149 -0.80 8.19 1.22
C THR A 149 -2.00 7.46 0.62
N LEU A 150 -2.26 7.65 -0.68
CA LEU A 150 -3.31 6.93 -1.39
C LEU A 150 -3.12 5.41 -1.31
N THR A 151 -1.90 4.93 -1.49
CA THR A 151 -1.58 3.50 -1.42
C THR A 151 -1.79 2.96 -0.01
N ASP A 152 -1.35 3.70 1.00
CA ASP A 152 -1.43 3.29 2.39
C ASP A 152 -2.88 3.23 2.86
N VAL A 153 -3.67 4.23 2.48
CA VAL A 153 -5.12 4.30 2.72
C VAL A 153 -5.89 3.18 2.02
N LEU A 154 -5.58 2.86 0.76
CA LEU A 154 -6.18 1.71 0.07
C LEU A 154 -5.87 0.42 0.83
N HIS A 155 -4.62 0.25 1.25
CA HIS A 155 -4.17 -0.94 1.96
C HIS A 155 -4.78 -1.09 3.35
N SER A 156 -4.90 0.00 4.12
CA SER A 156 -5.54 -0.02 5.44
C SER A 156 -7.02 -0.39 5.36
N ASN A 157 -7.68 -0.07 4.25
CA ASN A 157 -9.05 -0.49 3.94
C ASN A 157 -9.14 -1.88 3.29
N GLY A 158 -8.03 -2.63 3.19
CA GLY A 158 -8.01 -3.96 2.58
C GLY A 158 -8.10 -3.98 1.05
N ILE A 159 -8.02 -2.82 0.39
CA ILE A 159 -8.13 -2.71 -1.06
C ILE A 159 -6.74 -2.86 -1.69
N ASN A 160 -6.56 -3.87 -2.54
CA ASN A 160 -5.33 -3.98 -3.33
C ASN A 160 -5.26 -2.86 -4.38
N VAL A 161 -4.05 -2.33 -4.63
CA VAL A 161 -3.80 -1.31 -5.65
C VAL A 161 -4.27 -1.68 -7.06
N ARG A 162 -4.48 -2.97 -7.36
CA ARG A 162 -5.05 -3.39 -8.66
C ARG A 162 -6.45 -2.81 -8.89
N TYR A 163 -7.20 -2.53 -7.82
CA TYR A 163 -8.53 -1.93 -7.88
C TYR A 163 -8.51 -0.40 -8.08
N LEU A 164 -7.34 0.23 -8.24
CA LEU A 164 -7.22 1.66 -8.52
C LEU A 164 -8.14 2.11 -9.68
N GLY A 165 -8.18 1.36 -10.78
CA GLY A 165 -9.02 1.72 -11.93
C GLY A 165 -10.52 1.58 -11.65
N LYS A 166 -10.92 0.58 -10.87
CA LYS A 166 -12.32 0.41 -10.44
C LYS A 166 -12.78 1.59 -9.57
N VAL A 167 -11.96 1.98 -8.58
CA VAL A 167 -12.23 3.13 -7.71
C VAL A 167 -12.24 4.43 -8.53
N ALA A 168 -11.25 4.62 -9.42
CA ALA A 168 -11.18 5.78 -10.33
C ALA A 168 -12.44 5.90 -11.20
N GLY A 169 -13.05 4.77 -11.60
CA GLY A 169 -14.31 4.73 -12.34
C GLY A 169 -15.51 5.28 -11.56
N LEU A 170 -15.54 5.08 -10.24
CA LEU A 170 -16.64 5.54 -9.36
C LEU A 170 -16.52 7.02 -8.99
N ILE A 171 -15.28 7.54 -8.89
CA ILE A 171 -14.99 8.93 -8.50
C ILE A 171 -14.79 9.88 -9.70
N LYS A 172 -15.20 9.49 -10.91
CA LYS A 172 -15.08 10.35 -12.12
C LYS A 172 -15.71 11.74 -11.96
N HIS A 173 -16.70 11.86 -11.09
CA HIS A 173 -17.39 13.12 -10.80
C HIS A 173 -16.59 14.07 -9.89
N LEU A 174 -15.46 13.62 -9.31
CA LEU A 174 -14.58 14.41 -8.43
C LEU A 174 -13.23 14.64 -9.13
N PRO A 175 -13.04 15.77 -9.83
CA PRO A 175 -11.85 15.99 -10.67
C PRO A 175 -10.53 15.88 -9.92
N HIS A 176 -10.47 16.45 -8.71
CA HIS A 176 -9.23 16.48 -7.91
C HIS A 176 -8.75 15.08 -7.48
N LEU A 177 -9.67 14.20 -7.07
CA LEU A 177 -9.34 12.81 -6.74
C LEU A 177 -9.10 11.99 -8.00
N TRP A 178 -9.91 12.20 -9.04
CA TRP A 178 -9.72 11.50 -10.30
C TRP A 178 -8.32 11.78 -10.90
N ASP A 179 -7.85 13.03 -10.84
CA ASP A 179 -6.49 13.41 -11.24
C ASP A 179 -5.42 12.69 -10.42
N LEU A 180 -5.63 12.56 -9.10
CA LEU A 180 -4.69 11.86 -8.22
C LEU A 180 -4.62 10.36 -8.56
N PHE A 181 -5.77 9.71 -8.74
CA PHE A 181 -5.84 8.29 -9.10
C PHE A 181 -5.27 8.04 -10.50
N SER A 182 -5.61 8.88 -11.48
CA SER A 182 -5.09 8.77 -12.84
C SER A 182 -3.57 8.94 -12.85
N ALA A 183 -3.04 9.97 -12.16
CA ALA A 183 -1.61 10.20 -12.03
C ALA A 183 -0.90 9.01 -11.36
N GLU A 184 -1.48 8.44 -10.30
CA GLU A 184 -0.90 7.28 -9.61
C GLU A 184 -0.86 6.03 -10.51
N ILE A 185 -1.93 5.76 -11.28
CA ILE A 185 -1.98 4.67 -12.26
C ILE A 185 -0.88 4.87 -13.31
N ILE A 186 -0.81 6.06 -13.92
CA ILE A 186 0.17 6.39 -14.96
C ILE A 186 1.60 6.26 -14.45
N VAL A 187 1.92 6.82 -13.28
CA VAL A 187 3.27 6.72 -12.69
C VAL A 187 3.63 5.26 -12.40
N ARG A 188 2.68 4.46 -11.90
CA ARG A 188 2.93 3.03 -11.66
C ARG A 188 3.20 2.26 -12.94
N SER A 189 2.47 2.55 -14.02
CA SER A 189 2.70 1.98 -15.35
C SER A 189 4.05 2.42 -15.93
N ALA A 190 4.34 3.72 -15.92
CA ALA A 190 5.59 4.31 -16.38
C ALA A 190 6.82 3.73 -15.65
N LYS A 191 6.67 3.44 -14.34
CA LYS A 191 7.70 2.76 -13.54
C LYS A 191 8.06 1.37 -14.09
N HIS A 192 7.13 0.62 -14.69
CA HIS A 192 7.46 -0.66 -15.31
C HIS A 192 8.25 -0.46 -16.60
N VAL A 193 7.80 0.46 -17.47
CA VAL A 193 8.49 0.82 -18.72
C VAL A 193 9.94 1.24 -18.46
N VAL A 194 10.18 2.18 -17.53
CA VAL A 194 11.55 2.62 -17.21
C VAL A 194 12.39 1.52 -16.59
N LYS A 195 11.81 0.61 -15.79
CA LYS A 195 12.55 -0.53 -15.22
C LYS A 195 13.00 -1.51 -16.30
N ASP A 196 12.20 -1.72 -17.33
CA ASP A 196 12.58 -2.59 -18.44
C ASP A 196 13.69 -1.95 -19.29
N ILE A 197 13.62 -0.63 -19.52
CA ILE A 197 14.70 0.14 -20.16
C ILE A 197 16.00 0.03 -19.34
N LEU A 198 15.91 0.20 -18.02
CA LEU A 198 17.06 0.11 -17.12
C LEU A 198 17.69 -1.29 -17.13
N ARG A 199 16.88 -2.37 -17.17
CA ARG A 199 17.38 -3.76 -17.24
C ARG A 199 18.13 -4.06 -18.53
N GLN A 200 17.75 -3.42 -19.63
CA GLN A 200 18.36 -3.62 -20.95
C GLN A 200 19.55 -2.68 -21.21
N SER A 201 19.71 -1.64 -20.39
CA SER A 201 20.77 -0.65 -20.55
C SER A 201 22.02 -1.08 -19.77
N PRO A 202 23.23 -0.99 -20.37
CA PRO A 202 24.46 -1.22 -19.63
C PRO A 202 24.71 -0.07 -18.64
N ASP A 203 25.47 -0.34 -17.58
CA ASP A 203 25.67 0.57 -16.44
C ASP A 203 26.10 1.99 -16.84
N HIS A 204 27.01 2.12 -17.80
CA HIS A 204 27.51 3.41 -18.29
C HIS A 204 26.46 4.24 -19.06
N ASN A 205 25.34 3.63 -19.44
CA ASN A 205 24.26 4.26 -20.19
C ASN A 205 22.99 4.52 -19.36
N ILE A 206 23.00 4.27 -18.05
CA ILE A 206 21.83 4.46 -17.19
C ILE A 206 21.35 5.92 -17.22
N ALA A 207 22.24 6.88 -17.02
CA ALA A 207 21.86 8.30 -17.00
C ALA A 207 21.29 8.78 -18.35
N PRO A 208 21.93 8.50 -19.52
CA PRO A 208 21.32 8.75 -20.82
C PRO A 208 19.97 8.06 -21.03
N ALA A 209 19.82 6.81 -20.61
CA ALA A 209 18.58 6.06 -20.77
C ALA A 209 17.43 6.65 -19.95
N VAL A 210 17.68 7.02 -18.69
CA VAL A 210 16.70 7.67 -17.82
C VAL A 210 16.32 9.04 -18.36
N ALA A 211 17.29 9.87 -18.77
CA ALA A 211 17.02 11.18 -19.34
C ALA A 211 16.19 11.09 -20.63
N HIS A 212 16.51 10.15 -21.52
CA HIS A 212 15.74 9.89 -22.74
C HIS A 212 14.31 9.45 -22.41
N PHE A 213 14.13 8.51 -21.48
CA PHE A 213 12.79 8.09 -21.04
C PHE A 213 11.98 9.26 -20.46
N LEU A 214 12.57 10.09 -19.60
CA LEU A 214 11.89 11.26 -19.04
C LEU A 214 11.52 12.29 -20.12
N ASN A 215 12.36 12.46 -21.14
CA ASN A 215 12.04 13.28 -22.32
C ASN A 215 10.89 12.68 -23.14
N CYS A 216 10.84 11.36 -23.33
CA CYS A 216 9.71 10.70 -23.97
C CYS A 216 8.42 10.87 -23.18
N PHE A 217 8.50 10.78 -21.84
CA PHE A 217 7.35 10.82 -20.94
C PHE A 217 6.78 12.24 -20.77
N PHE A 218 7.61 13.25 -20.50
CA PHE A 218 7.17 14.65 -20.27
C PHE A 218 7.26 15.55 -21.51
N GLY A 219 8.31 15.37 -22.31
CA GLY A 219 8.57 16.14 -23.53
C GLY A 219 7.90 15.52 -24.74
N LYS A 220 8.45 15.76 -25.94
CA LYS A 220 7.97 15.18 -27.21
C LYS A 220 9.17 14.75 -28.04
N VAL A 221 9.48 13.46 -27.98
CA VAL A 221 10.58 12.84 -28.72
C VAL A 221 10.01 12.00 -29.86
N LEU A 222 10.38 12.37 -31.08
CA LEU A 222 10.03 11.63 -32.30
C LEU A 222 11.15 10.63 -32.62
N ALA A 223 10.80 9.52 -33.27
CA ALA A 223 11.80 8.59 -33.79
C ALA A 223 12.76 9.37 -34.71
N ALA A 224 14.06 9.13 -34.58
CA ALA A 224 15.02 9.62 -35.55
C ALA A 224 14.67 9.00 -36.91
N SER A 225 14.01 9.78 -37.77
CA SER A 225 13.87 9.41 -39.16
C SER A 225 15.29 9.36 -39.74
N THR A 226 15.67 8.20 -40.25
CA THR A 226 16.85 8.04 -41.11
C THR A 226 16.58 8.79 -42.42
N LYS A 227 16.52 10.12 -42.38
CA LYS A 227 16.56 11.01 -43.54
C LYS A 227 17.31 12.27 -43.13
N GLY A 228 18.50 12.42 -43.72
CA GLY A 228 19.26 13.64 -43.62
C GLY A 228 18.42 14.83 -44.03
N SER A 229 18.47 15.89 -43.23
CA SER A 229 18.13 17.22 -43.69
C SER A 229 19.12 18.20 -43.07
N THR A 230 20.08 18.52 -43.92
CA THR A 230 20.84 19.76 -44.01
C THR A 230 19.97 20.98 -43.70
N GLY A 231 20.43 21.89 -42.85
CA GLY A 231 19.77 23.19 -42.71
C GLY A 231 20.18 24.08 -41.54
N SER A 232 21.48 24.21 -41.24
CA SER A 232 21.97 25.35 -40.46
C SER A 232 22.75 26.28 -41.39
N PRO A 233 22.41 27.58 -41.52
CA PRO A 233 23.32 28.53 -42.13
C PRO A 233 24.32 28.96 -41.05
N GLN A 234 25.45 28.27 -40.96
CA GLN A 234 26.63 28.81 -40.28
C GLN A 234 27.53 29.50 -41.30
N SER A 235 27.80 30.77 -41.02
CA SER A 235 28.86 31.56 -41.61
C SER A 235 30.20 30.83 -41.52
N LYS A 236 30.87 30.78 -42.67
CA LYS A 236 32.21 30.24 -42.91
C LYS A 236 33.23 30.72 -41.88
N THR A 237 34.15 29.84 -41.45
CA THR A 237 35.57 29.92 -41.83
C THR A 237 36.26 28.57 -41.51
N GLN A 238 36.97 28.04 -42.51
CA GLN A 238 37.67 26.75 -42.51
C GLN A 238 39.04 26.81 -41.81
N LYS A 239 39.42 25.72 -41.14
CA LYS A 239 40.74 25.11 -41.35
C LYS A 239 40.70 23.59 -41.07
N LYS A 240 41.13 22.82 -42.08
CA LYS A 240 41.21 21.36 -42.13
C LYS A 240 42.36 20.84 -41.26
N SER A 241 42.11 19.80 -40.49
CA SER A 241 43.02 18.64 -40.41
C SER A 241 42.21 17.39 -40.09
N SER A 242 42.20 16.49 -41.05
CA SER A 242 41.65 15.14 -41.01
C SER A 242 42.40 14.24 -40.02
N GLN A 243 41.66 13.56 -39.15
CA GLN A 243 41.81 12.12 -38.96
C GLN A 243 40.53 11.56 -38.32
N SER A 244 39.73 10.96 -39.18
CA SER A 244 38.59 10.11 -38.88
C SER A 244 39.05 8.75 -38.38
N ALA A 245 38.45 8.25 -37.30
CA ALA A 245 37.86 6.91 -37.19
C ALA A 245 37.76 6.49 -35.72
N SER A 246 36.58 6.66 -35.12
CA SER A 246 36.01 5.72 -34.13
C SER A 246 34.67 6.26 -33.62
N SER A 247 33.86 5.35 -33.08
CA SER A 247 32.56 5.57 -32.43
C SER A 247 31.31 5.73 -33.30
N LYS A 248 31.15 4.88 -34.32
CA LYS A 248 29.82 4.27 -34.59
C LYS A 248 29.80 2.89 -33.94
N LYS A 249 29.57 2.84 -32.62
CA LYS A 249 29.46 1.57 -31.88
C LYS A 249 28.28 1.70 -30.90
N GLY A 250 27.22 0.93 -31.17
CA GLY A 250 26.06 0.74 -30.29
C GLY A 250 25.08 1.90 -30.28
N GLN A 251 24.17 1.98 -31.27
CA GLN A 251 22.90 2.67 -31.01
C GLN A 251 22.23 1.91 -29.86
N SER A 252 22.11 2.56 -28.71
CA SER A 252 21.50 1.94 -27.54
C SER A 252 20.03 1.66 -27.79
N ALA A 253 19.50 0.55 -27.27
CA ALA A 253 18.08 0.17 -27.43
C ALA A 253 17.13 1.30 -26.99
N PHE A 254 17.55 2.10 -25.99
CA PHE A 254 16.74 3.22 -25.52
C PHE A 254 16.58 4.36 -26.54
N SER A 255 17.52 4.50 -27.49
CA SER A 255 17.50 5.58 -28.49
C SER A 255 16.37 5.42 -29.54
N GLN A 256 15.78 4.22 -29.64
CA GLN A 256 14.66 3.95 -30.53
C GLN A 256 13.30 4.26 -29.90
N LEU A 257 13.24 4.49 -28.57
CA LEU A 257 11.99 4.84 -27.91
C LEU A 257 11.51 6.23 -28.32
N THR A 258 10.21 6.30 -28.61
CA THR A 258 9.49 7.53 -28.90
C THR A 258 8.53 7.87 -27.77
N SER A 259 8.10 9.12 -27.71
CA SER A 259 7.02 9.51 -26.79
C SER A 259 5.78 8.64 -27.00
N ASP A 260 5.36 8.42 -28.25
CA ASP A 260 4.11 7.72 -28.54
C ASP A 260 4.21 6.23 -28.19
N GLY A 261 5.38 5.60 -28.40
CA GLY A 261 5.64 4.24 -27.95
C GLY A 261 5.56 4.09 -26.44
N VAL A 262 6.27 4.95 -25.69
CA VAL A 262 6.24 4.94 -24.21
C VAL A 262 4.82 5.12 -23.69
N TRP A 263 4.05 6.05 -24.27
CA TRP A 263 2.66 6.29 -23.85
C TRP A 263 1.71 5.17 -24.26
N SER A 264 1.98 4.48 -25.38
CA SER A 264 1.25 3.26 -25.77
C SER A 264 1.46 2.16 -24.74
N ASP A 265 2.71 1.88 -24.36
CA ASP A 265 3.05 0.86 -23.36
C ASP A 265 2.42 1.18 -21.99
N ILE A 266 2.42 2.47 -21.60
CA ILE A 266 1.78 2.93 -20.36
C ILE A 266 0.27 2.69 -20.38
N LYS A 267 -0.40 3.00 -21.50
CA LYS A 267 -1.84 2.81 -21.67
C LYS A 267 -2.21 1.33 -21.69
N GLU A 268 -1.44 0.51 -22.39
CA GLU A 268 -1.62 -0.94 -22.43
C GLU A 268 -1.48 -1.54 -21.02
N PHE A 269 -0.42 -1.17 -20.29
CA PHE A 269 -0.22 -1.63 -18.93
C PHE A 269 -1.33 -1.15 -17.98
N ALA A 270 -1.80 0.10 -18.15
CA ALA A 270 -2.89 0.65 -17.36
C ALA A 270 -4.19 -0.14 -17.57
N LYS A 271 -4.52 -0.43 -18.83
CA LYS A 271 -5.69 -1.22 -19.21
C LYS A 271 -5.60 -2.66 -18.70
N HIS A 272 -4.46 -3.33 -18.91
CA HIS A 272 -4.28 -4.72 -18.50
C HIS A 272 -4.31 -4.90 -16.98
N LYS A 273 -3.57 -4.06 -16.24
CA LYS A 273 -3.39 -4.25 -14.79
C LYS A 273 -4.49 -3.64 -13.94
N TYR A 274 -4.98 -2.47 -14.32
CA TYR A 274 -5.92 -1.69 -13.50
C TYR A 274 -7.31 -1.60 -14.12
N GLN A 275 -7.52 -2.15 -15.32
CA GLN A 275 -8.78 -2.01 -16.08
C GLN A 275 -9.15 -0.53 -16.26
N PHE A 276 -8.13 0.33 -16.39
CA PHE A 276 -8.27 1.77 -16.50
C PHE A 276 -7.96 2.22 -17.91
N GLU A 277 -8.95 2.79 -18.58
CA GLU A 277 -8.78 3.44 -19.87
C GLU A 277 -8.36 4.89 -19.65
N ALA A 278 -7.06 5.16 -19.81
CA ALA A 278 -6.50 6.49 -19.64
C ALA A 278 -6.93 7.41 -20.78
N PRO A 279 -7.59 8.55 -20.48
CA PRO A 279 -7.93 9.54 -21.50
C PRO A 279 -6.71 10.10 -22.24
N ASP A 280 -6.91 10.55 -23.47
CA ASP A 280 -5.81 11.05 -24.32
C ASP A 280 -5.19 12.36 -23.80
N ASP A 281 -5.97 13.13 -23.06
CA ASP A 281 -5.59 14.40 -22.42
C ASP A 281 -4.83 14.23 -21.10
N VAL A 282 -4.70 13.00 -20.56
CA VAL A 282 -3.97 12.72 -19.30
C VAL A 282 -2.54 13.26 -19.34
N ARG A 283 -1.90 13.29 -20.52
CA ARG A 283 -0.55 13.85 -20.70
C ARG A 283 -0.48 15.37 -20.49
N VAL A 284 -1.60 16.07 -20.69
CA VAL A 284 -1.71 17.53 -20.61
C VAL A 284 -2.24 17.97 -19.24
N GLY A 285 -3.25 17.26 -18.70
CA GLY A 285 -3.89 17.60 -17.42
C GLY A 285 -3.08 17.24 -16.17
N ALA A 286 -2.11 16.34 -16.27
CA ALA A 286 -1.37 15.90 -15.10
C ALA A 286 -0.49 17.01 -14.50
N LYS A 287 -0.52 17.15 -13.16
CA LYS A 287 0.40 18.00 -12.38
C LYS A 287 1.84 17.49 -12.56
N ARG A 288 2.53 17.94 -13.63
CA ARG A 288 3.79 17.35 -14.13
C ARG A 288 4.88 17.23 -13.06
N VAL A 289 5.02 18.23 -12.19
CA VAL A 289 6.00 18.22 -11.09
C VAL A 289 5.67 17.12 -10.07
N ALA A 290 4.41 16.96 -9.70
CA ALA A 290 3.98 15.92 -8.76
C ALA A 290 4.16 14.52 -9.37
N VAL A 291 3.83 14.35 -10.65
CA VAL A 291 4.06 13.12 -11.40
C VAL A 291 5.55 12.77 -11.47
N LEU A 292 6.41 13.74 -11.79
CA LEU A 292 7.87 13.56 -11.83
C LEU A 292 8.39 13.11 -10.47
N ARG A 293 8.01 13.82 -9.40
CA ARG A 293 8.42 13.48 -8.03
C ARG A 293 7.99 12.07 -7.66
N ASN A 294 6.73 11.71 -7.92
CA ASN A 294 6.19 10.40 -7.60
C ASN A 294 6.94 9.30 -8.39
N LEU A 295 7.20 9.51 -9.68
CA LEU A 295 7.96 8.58 -10.50
C LEU A 295 9.39 8.39 -9.99
N CYS A 296 10.09 9.49 -9.70
CA CYS A 296 11.43 9.47 -9.13
C CYS A 296 11.46 8.67 -7.82
N GLN A 297 10.52 8.90 -6.90
CA GLN A 297 10.44 8.17 -5.63
C GLN A 297 10.15 6.67 -5.83
N LYS A 298 9.28 6.29 -6.78
CA LYS A 298 8.95 4.87 -7.01
C LYS A 298 10.04 4.08 -7.74
N VAL A 299 10.85 4.75 -8.55
CA VAL A 299 11.97 4.13 -9.29
C VAL A 299 13.27 4.22 -8.50
N GLY A 300 13.43 5.26 -7.68
CA GLY A 300 14.65 5.60 -6.96
C GLY A 300 15.57 6.54 -7.72
N ILE A 301 15.04 7.35 -8.64
CA ILE A 301 15.84 8.29 -9.44
C ILE A 301 16.02 9.60 -8.66
N THR A 302 17.26 10.05 -8.53
CA THR A 302 17.60 11.39 -8.04
C THR A 302 17.97 12.28 -9.22
N ILE A 303 17.28 13.42 -9.35
CA ILE A 303 17.53 14.42 -10.39
C ILE A 303 18.11 15.71 -9.78
N ALA A 304 18.86 16.47 -10.58
CA ALA A 304 19.44 17.74 -10.17
C ALA A 304 18.36 18.78 -9.81
N ALA A 305 18.62 19.58 -8.79
CA ALA A 305 17.73 20.66 -8.40
C ALA A 305 17.91 21.86 -9.35
N ARG A 306 17.05 21.96 -10.37
CA ARG A 306 17.00 23.12 -11.29
C ARG A 306 15.57 23.44 -11.71
N LYS A 307 15.38 24.61 -12.30
CA LYS A 307 14.09 25.01 -12.89
C LYS A 307 13.93 24.32 -14.26
N TYR A 308 13.23 23.18 -14.27
CA TYR A 308 12.91 22.46 -15.51
C TYR A 308 11.74 23.12 -16.25
N ASP A 309 11.90 23.34 -17.54
CA ASP A 309 10.77 23.63 -18.43
C ASP A 309 10.15 22.31 -18.93
N LEU A 310 9.22 21.77 -18.16
CA LEU A 310 8.55 20.52 -18.48
C LEU A 310 7.65 20.60 -19.71
N HIS A 311 7.43 21.77 -20.32
CA HIS A 311 6.68 21.93 -21.57
C HIS A 311 7.59 21.87 -22.82
N SER A 312 8.91 21.96 -22.62
CA SER A 312 9.89 21.76 -23.68
C SER A 312 9.83 20.36 -24.29
N THR A 313 10.34 20.20 -25.51
CA THR A 313 10.45 18.90 -26.19
C THR A 313 11.42 17.95 -25.49
N THR A 314 12.50 18.48 -24.90
CA THR A 314 13.56 17.71 -24.23
C THR A 314 13.98 18.39 -22.91
N PRO A 315 13.14 18.31 -21.86
CA PRO A 315 13.39 18.97 -20.58
C PRO A 315 14.61 18.46 -19.80
N PHE A 316 15.08 17.25 -20.08
CA PHE A 316 16.11 16.55 -19.30
C PHE A 316 17.36 16.26 -20.13
N GLN A 317 18.51 16.37 -19.48
CA GLN A 317 19.83 16.04 -19.99
C GLN A 317 20.42 14.90 -19.15
N PRO A 318 21.35 14.09 -19.70
CA PRO A 318 21.99 13.02 -18.93
C PRO A 318 22.68 13.51 -17.64
N SER A 319 23.26 14.72 -17.66
CA SER A 319 23.88 15.35 -16.49
C SER A 319 22.91 15.68 -15.35
N ASP A 320 21.60 15.66 -15.62
CA ASP A 320 20.58 15.90 -14.60
C ASP A 320 20.34 14.68 -13.73
N ILE A 321 20.76 13.48 -14.16
CA ILE A 321 20.55 12.25 -13.42
C ILE A 321 21.72 12.05 -12.46
N LEU A 322 21.50 12.37 -11.18
CA LEU A 322 22.55 12.36 -10.17
C LEU A 322 22.77 10.97 -9.56
N ASN A 323 21.69 10.22 -9.35
CA ASN A 323 21.76 8.92 -8.69
C ASN A 323 20.57 8.01 -9.04
N LEU A 324 20.76 6.70 -8.91
CA LEU A 324 19.73 5.67 -8.97
C LEU A 324 19.86 4.77 -7.73
N GLN A 325 18.90 4.87 -6.81
CA GLN A 325 18.89 4.15 -5.55
C GLN A 325 17.89 2.98 -5.58
N PRO A 326 18.22 1.83 -4.99
CA PRO A 326 17.25 0.74 -4.86
C PRO A 326 16.12 1.12 -3.89
N VAL A 327 14.87 0.99 -4.34
CA VAL A 327 13.69 1.19 -3.49
C VAL A 327 13.33 -0.12 -2.81
N VAL A 328 13.67 -0.24 -1.53
CA VAL A 328 13.43 -1.43 -0.72
C VAL A 328 12.08 -1.33 -0.02
N LYS A 329 11.21 -2.34 -0.20
CA LYS A 329 9.85 -2.34 0.37
C LYS A 329 9.70 -3.10 1.69
N HIS A 330 10.49 -4.16 1.88
CA HIS A 330 10.30 -5.14 2.94
C HIS A 330 11.63 -5.54 3.60
N SER A 331 12.52 -4.57 3.85
CA SER A 331 13.73 -4.82 4.64
C SER A 331 13.47 -4.79 6.14
N VAL A 332 12.45 -4.05 6.56
CA VAL A 332 12.16 -3.79 7.96
C VAL A 332 10.97 -4.65 8.39
N PRO A 333 11.15 -5.57 9.35
CA PRO A 333 10.04 -6.35 9.90
C PRO A 333 9.03 -5.42 10.58
N THR A 334 7.74 -5.67 10.35
CA THR A 334 6.66 -4.92 11.01
C THR A 334 6.01 -5.78 12.09
N CYS A 335 5.94 -5.27 13.32
CA CYS A 335 5.23 -5.91 14.42
C CYS A 335 3.83 -5.28 14.58
N THR A 336 2.78 -6.08 14.38
CA THR A 336 1.39 -5.63 14.58
C THR A 336 1.09 -5.36 16.04
N ASP A 337 1.65 -6.18 16.94
CA ASP A 337 1.34 -6.12 18.37
C ASP A 337 1.95 -4.86 19.00
N ALA A 338 3.20 -4.56 18.66
CA ALA A 338 3.82 -3.30 19.05
C ALA A 338 3.05 -2.08 18.52
N ARG A 339 2.44 -2.16 17.32
CA ARG A 339 1.61 -1.07 16.80
C ARG A 339 0.31 -0.91 17.60
N LYS A 340 -0.36 -2.01 17.93
CA LYS A 340 -1.57 -2.00 18.77
C LYS A 340 -1.28 -1.41 20.16
N LEU A 341 -0.16 -1.81 20.77
CA LEU A 341 0.30 -1.24 22.05
C LEU A 341 0.57 0.26 21.94
N MET A 342 1.21 0.71 20.86
CA MET A 342 1.42 2.14 20.59
C MET A 342 0.12 2.93 20.41
N GLU A 343 -0.87 2.38 19.70
CA GLU A 343 -2.17 3.02 19.53
C GLU A 343 -2.95 3.07 20.84
N ALA A 344 -2.99 1.96 21.58
CA ALA A 344 -3.60 1.90 22.91
C ALA A 344 -2.92 2.88 23.89
N GLY A 345 -1.59 2.96 23.87
CA GLY A 345 -0.82 3.91 24.68
C GLY A 345 -1.19 5.36 24.40
N LYS A 346 -1.39 5.73 23.12
CA LYS A 346 -1.85 7.07 22.74
C LYS A 346 -3.26 7.38 23.23
N ILE A 347 -4.16 6.40 23.19
CA ILE A 347 -5.53 6.55 23.70
C ILE A 347 -5.48 6.80 25.22
N ARG A 348 -4.75 5.97 25.98
CA ARG A 348 -4.59 6.13 27.44
C ARG A 348 -3.91 7.46 27.80
N MET A 349 -2.92 7.88 27.02
CA MET A 349 -2.28 9.18 27.19
C MET A 349 -3.27 10.34 26.99
N ALA A 350 -4.17 10.24 26.00
CA ALA A 350 -5.20 11.25 25.77
C ALA A 350 -6.29 11.26 26.87
N GLU A 351 -6.56 10.11 27.49
CA GLU A 351 -7.46 9.97 28.64
C GLU A 351 -6.84 10.47 29.97
N GLY A 352 -5.53 10.75 29.99
CA GLY A 352 -4.81 11.22 31.17
C GLY A 352 -4.28 10.12 32.09
N THR A 353 -4.41 8.85 31.71
CA THR A 353 -3.91 7.69 32.49
C THR A 353 -2.43 7.43 32.17
N LEU A 354 -1.56 8.32 32.65
CA LEU A 354 -0.13 8.35 32.29
C LEU A 354 0.63 7.06 32.64
N ASN A 355 0.32 6.41 33.77
CA ASN A 355 1.00 5.18 34.19
C ASN A 355 0.72 4.01 33.22
N GLU A 356 -0.53 3.87 32.78
CA GLU A 356 -0.92 2.82 31.82
C GLU A 356 -0.34 3.11 30.43
N ALA A 357 -0.40 4.37 30.00
CA ALA A 357 0.23 4.80 28.75
C ALA A 357 1.74 4.50 28.75
N TYR A 358 2.44 4.81 29.85
CA TYR A 358 3.86 4.52 30.00
C TYR A 358 4.17 3.01 29.95
N ALA A 359 3.34 2.18 30.60
CA ALA A 359 3.51 0.73 30.55
C ALA A 359 3.37 0.20 29.10
N LEU A 360 2.32 0.63 28.39
CA LEU A 360 2.07 0.24 26.99
C LEU A 360 3.20 0.70 26.06
N PHE A 361 3.70 1.93 26.22
CA PHE A 361 4.83 2.43 25.43
C PHE A 361 6.14 1.71 25.75
N SER A 362 6.38 1.35 27.00
CA SER A 362 7.58 0.61 27.42
C SER A 362 7.59 -0.82 26.87
N GLU A 363 6.43 -1.48 26.85
CA GLU A 363 6.27 -2.80 26.25
C GLU A 363 6.45 -2.73 24.73
N ALA A 364 5.80 -1.77 24.07
CA ALA A 364 5.96 -1.54 22.63
C ALA A 364 7.43 -1.25 22.26
N PHE A 365 8.12 -0.41 23.05
CA PHE A 365 9.53 -0.09 22.86
C PHE A 365 10.41 -1.34 22.93
N SER A 366 10.19 -2.18 23.94
CA SER A 366 10.95 -3.42 24.13
C SER A 366 10.81 -4.37 22.94
N LEU A 367 9.58 -4.56 22.45
CA LEU A 367 9.29 -5.36 21.26
C LEU A 367 9.97 -4.77 20.01
N LEU A 368 9.85 -3.46 19.79
CA LEU A 368 10.43 -2.80 18.62
C LEU A 368 11.96 -2.81 18.66
N GLN A 369 12.58 -2.71 19.82
CA GLN A 369 14.03 -2.80 19.96
C GLN A 369 14.53 -4.21 19.64
N GLN A 370 13.81 -5.24 20.07
CA GLN A 370 14.16 -6.64 19.78
C GLN A 370 14.02 -6.97 18.29
N ILE A 371 12.99 -6.44 17.62
CA ILE A 371 12.66 -6.77 16.23
C ILE A 371 13.39 -5.89 15.22
N ASN A 372 13.45 -4.57 15.48
CA ASN A 372 13.94 -3.57 14.52
C ASN A 372 15.27 -2.92 14.94
N GLY A 373 15.71 -3.13 16.19
CA GLY A 373 16.87 -2.47 16.77
C GLY A 373 16.57 -1.06 17.31
N PRO A 374 17.52 -0.50 18.09
CA PRO A 374 17.30 0.75 18.83
C PRO A 374 17.21 2.01 17.95
N MET A 375 17.71 1.96 16.71
CA MET A 375 17.71 3.10 15.78
C MET A 375 16.45 3.17 14.91
N HIS A 376 15.48 2.30 15.15
CA HIS A 376 14.24 2.28 14.38
C HIS A 376 13.35 3.47 14.73
N LYS A 377 12.76 4.10 13.71
CA LYS A 377 11.87 5.26 13.88
C LYS A 377 10.74 4.99 14.87
N ASP A 378 10.14 3.80 14.81
CA ASP A 378 9.01 3.47 15.69
C ASP A 378 9.45 3.29 17.15
N ALA A 379 10.67 2.77 17.39
CA ALA A 379 11.23 2.72 18.74
C ALA A 379 11.45 4.13 19.30
N ALA A 380 11.96 5.05 18.47
CA ALA A 380 12.09 6.45 18.86
C ALA A 380 10.73 7.13 19.14
N ASN A 381 9.67 6.73 18.44
CA ASN A 381 8.32 7.26 18.68
C ASN A 381 7.72 6.79 20.01
N CYS A 382 8.13 5.65 20.56
CA CYS A 382 7.68 5.21 21.90
C CYS A 382 8.21 6.10 23.01
N CYS A 383 9.36 6.76 22.80
CA CYS A 383 10.01 7.61 23.79
C CYS A 383 9.55 9.07 23.75
N ARG A 384 8.64 9.42 22.84
CA ARG A 384 8.20 10.78 22.56
C ARG A 384 6.76 10.97 22.98
#